data_AF-A0A1G2HV47-F1
#
_entry.id   AF-A0A1G2HV47-F1
#
_cell.length_a   1.000
_cell.length_b   1.000
_cell.length_c   1.000
_cell.angle_alpha   90.00
_cell.angle_beta   90.00
_cell.angle_gamma   90.00
#
_symmetry.space_group_name_H-M   'P 1'
#
loop_
_entity.id
_entity.type
_entity.pdbx_description
1 polymer ?
#
loop_
_entity_poly.entity_id
_entity_poly.type
_entity_poly.pdbx_seq_one_letter_code
_entity_poly.pdbx_strand_id
1 'polypeptide(L)'
;MNSHQKYFTVGFVFFLVGILAGQFLKDIPYLTLDPSVSPLEVANLFVGIAIAFLIPFTVKKYIEDKKDIKSFLVDEFKELIATIHEVKAIIAKARSANIFTADNRNDIRAQFHESELKVNSITEQLKIAFVAQSPKTEAVLKELLWKYDHYITGGELMNSSFTAVDERFFRESNIEYSKMETGLKKLIHEVYKF
;
A
#
# COMPACT_ATOMS: atom_id res chain seq x y z
N MET A 1 18.72 23.15 -7.50
CA MET A 1 19.84 22.69 -8.34
C MET A 1 19.39 22.69 -9.79
N ASN A 2 19.87 23.64 -10.58
CA ASN A 2 19.36 23.90 -11.93
C ASN A 2 19.59 22.70 -12.86
N SER A 3 18.68 22.50 -13.82
CA SER A 3 18.71 21.39 -14.78
C SER A 3 20.08 21.24 -15.45
N HIS A 4 20.69 22.37 -15.85
CA HIS A 4 22.05 22.44 -16.42
C HIS A 4 23.15 21.91 -15.51
N GLN A 5 23.02 22.10 -14.19
CA GLN A 5 24.00 21.65 -13.20
C GLN A 5 23.97 20.12 -13.06
N LYS A 6 22.79 19.49 -13.20
CA LYS A 6 22.65 18.03 -13.18
C LYS A 6 23.31 17.38 -14.42
N TYR A 7 23.09 17.94 -15.61
CA TYR A 7 23.71 17.41 -16.83
C TYR A 7 25.23 17.56 -16.84
N PHE A 8 25.74 18.68 -16.32
CA PHE A 8 27.18 18.88 -16.18
C PHE A 8 27.81 17.88 -15.21
N THR A 9 27.20 17.65 -14.05
CA THR A 9 27.69 16.65 -13.08
C THR A 9 27.67 15.24 -13.65
N VAL A 10 26.61 14.86 -14.37
CA VAL A 10 26.52 13.54 -15.02
C VAL A 10 27.60 13.40 -16.10
N GLY A 11 27.79 14.40 -16.95
CA GLY A 11 28.84 14.39 -17.99
C GLY A 11 30.25 14.29 -17.41
N PHE A 12 30.51 15.01 -16.31
CA PHE A 12 31.80 14.99 -15.62
C PHE A 12 32.09 13.62 -14.98
N VAL A 13 31.08 12.97 -14.41
CA VAL A 13 31.22 11.61 -13.87
C VAL A 13 31.52 10.60 -14.98
N PHE A 14 30.82 10.65 -16.12
CA PHE A 14 31.13 9.76 -17.25
C PHE A 14 32.54 9.96 -17.79
N PHE A 15 33.02 11.21 -17.85
CA PHE A 15 34.38 11.52 -18.26
C PHE A 15 35.43 10.93 -17.31
N LEU A 16 35.23 11.06 -15.99
CA LEU A 16 36.10 10.45 -14.98
C LEU A 16 36.10 8.93 -15.04
N VAL A 17 34.93 8.30 -15.23
CA VAL A 17 34.82 6.85 -15.40
C VAL A 17 35.56 6.40 -16.67
N GLY A 18 35.49 7.17 -17.76
CA GLY A 18 36.23 6.89 -18.99
C GLY A 18 37.74 6.95 -18.82
N ILE A 19 38.26 7.94 -18.08
CA ILE A 19 39.69 8.04 -17.75
C ILE A 19 40.14 6.86 -16.89
N LEU A 20 39.37 6.54 -15.84
CA LEU A 20 39.69 5.43 -14.94
C LEU A 20 39.65 4.09 -15.68
N ALA A 21 38.66 3.87 -16.55
CA ALA A 21 38.59 2.68 -17.39
C ALA A 21 39.76 2.60 -18.38
N GLY A 22 40.15 3.71 -18.98
CA GLY A 22 41.30 3.79 -19.88
C GLY A 22 42.64 3.52 -19.18
N GLN A 23 42.83 4.03 -17.96
CA GLN A 23 44.01 3.71 -17.14
C GLN A 23 44.02 2.24 -16.71
N PHE A 24 42.88 1.70 -16.26
CA PHE A 24 42.76 0.28 -15.95
C PHE A 24 43.10 -0.60 -17.18
N LEU A 25 42.62 -0.24 -18.36
CA LEU A 25 42.93 -0.99 -19.60
C LEU A 25 44.40 -0.90 -20.02
N LYS A 26 45.10 0.18 -19.67
CA LYS A 26 46.51 0.38 -20.01
C LYS A 26 47.45 -0.44 -19.12
N ASP A 27 47.08 -0.60 -17.85
CA ASP A 27 47.90 -1.31 -16.85
C ASP A 27 47.43 -2.76 -16.62
N ILE A 28 46.37 -3.21 -17.29
CA ILE A 28 46.08 -4.64 -17.41
C ILE A 28 47.22 -5.24 -18.26
N PRO A 29 48.05 -6.15 -17.72
CA PRO A 29 48.97 -6.91 -18.56
C PRO A 29 48.11 -7.53 -19.65
N TYR A 30 48.50 -7.35 -20.93
CA TYR A 30 47.81 -7.94 -22.07
C TYR A 30 47.38 -9.34 -21.64
N LEU A 31 46.06 -9.54 -21.50
CA LEU A 31 45.49 -10.80 -21.07
C LEU A 31 45.83 -11.77 -22.19
N THR A 32 47.02 -12.36 -22.10
CA THR A 32 47.43 -13.49 -22.92
C THR A 32 46.60 -14.62 -22.38
N LEU A 33 45.38 -14.74 -22.93
CA LEU A 33 44.58 -15.93 -22.78
C LEU A 33 45.49 -17.08 -23.19
N ASP A 34 45.81 -17.94 -22.23
CA ASP A 34 46.52 -19.17 -22.51
C ASP A 34 45.74 -19.86 -23.64
N PRO A 35 46.38 -20.27 -24.75
CA PRO A 35 45.68 -20.90 -25.87
C PRO A 35 44.93 -22.19 -25.47
N SER A 36 45.14 -22.71 -24.27
CA SER A 36 44.33 -23.78 -23.66
C SER A 36 42.96 -23.33 -23.13
N VAL A 37 42.73 -22.03 -22.94
CA VAL A 37 41.47 -21.46 -22.43
C VAL A 37 40.46 -21.41 -23.56
N SER A 38 39.35 -22.11 -23.37
CA SER A 38 38.27 -22.14 -24.36
C SER A 38 37.56 -20.78 -24.41
N PRO A 39 37.14 -20.30 -25.60
CA PRO A 39 36.27 -19.12 -25.71
C PRO A 39 35.01 -19.20 -24.83
N LEU A 40 34.54 -20.42 -24.53
CA LEU A 40 33.43 -20.69 -23.60
C LEU A 40 33.76 -20.29 -22.16
N GLU A 41 34.99 -20.46 -21.70
CA GLU A 41 35.41 -20.11 -20.33
C GLU A 41 35.45 -18.59 -20.15
N VAL A 42 35.93 -17.88 -21.16
CA VAL A 42 35.91 -16.40 -21.20
C VAL A 42 34.47 -15.90 -21.22
N ALA A 43 33.60 -16.49 -22.04
CA ALA A 43 32.17 -16.16 -22.06
C ALA A 43 31.50 -16.42 -20.70
N ASN A 44 31.81 -17.54 -20.04
CA ASN A 44 31.31 -17.85 -18.69
C ASN A 44 31.77 -16.84 -17.64
N LEU A 45 33.01 -16.36 -17.72
CA LEU A 45 33.52 -15.30 -16.84
C LEU A 45 32.68 -14.03 -16.97
N PHE A 46 32.44 -13.58 -18.22
CA PHE A 46 31.61 -12.39 -18.47
C PHE A 46 30.15 -12.59 -18.04
N VAL A 47 29.57 -13.76 -18.29
CA VAL A 47 28.22 -14.10 -17.82
C VAL A 47 28.16 -14.12 -16.29
N GLY A 48 29.15 -14.68 -15.62
CA GLY A 48 29.25 -14.67 -14.16
C GLY A 48 29.30 -13.27 -13.57
N ILE A 49 30.11 -12.38 -14.16
CA ILE A 49 30.16 -10.96 -13.80
C ILE A 49 28.80 -10.29 -14.04
N ALA A 50 28.19 -10.53 -15.21
CA ALA A 50 26.88 -9.97 -15.53
C ALA A 50 25.80 -10.39 -14.52
N ILE A 51 25.74 -11.68 -14.16
CA ILE A 51 24.82 -12.21 -13.15
C ILE A 51 25.09 -11.57 -11.79
N ALA A 52 26.36 -11.45 -11.39
CA ALA A 52 26.76 -10.85 -10.12
C ALA A 52 26.32 -9.38 -9.97
N PHE A 53 26.23 -8.63 -11.08
CA PHE A 53 25.72 -7.25 -11.07
C PHE A 53 24.20 -7.16 -11.32
N LEU A 54 23.65 -7.96 -12.24
CA LEU A 54 22.23 -7.91 -12.62
C LEU A 54 21.31 -8.39 -11.50
N ILE A 55 21.64 -9.50 -10.83
CA ILE A 55 20.78 -10.07 -9.78
C ILE A 55 20.57 -9.05 -8.64
N PRO A 56 21.62 -8.49 -8.00
CA PRO A 56 21.41 -7.53 -6.93
C PRO A 56 20.63 -6.30 -7.40
N PHE A 57 20.87 -5.81 -8.61
CA PHE A 57 20.20 -4.60 -9.09
C PHE A 57 18.71 -4.83 -9.38
N THR A 58 18.38 -5.91 -10.09
CA THR A 58 17.00 -6.24 -10.47
C THR A 58 16.18 -6.75 -9.29
N VAL A 59 16.74 -7.65 -8.48
CA VAL A 59 16.06 -8.20 -7.31
C VAL A 59 15.84 -7.12 -6.25
N LYS A 60 16.84 -6.27 -5.98
CA LYS A 60 16.69 -5.18 -5.01
C LYS A 60 15.59 -4.21 -5.43
N LYS A 61 15.59 -3.78 -6.69
CA LYS A 61 14.55 -2.89 -7.21
C LYS A 61 13.15 -3.51 -7.10
N TYR A 62 13.01 -4.78 -7.49
CA TYR A 62 11.73 -5.48 -7.39
C TYR A 62 11.22 -5.63 -5.95
N ILE A 63 12.13 -5.88 -5.00
CA ILE A 63 11.79 -5.96 -3.57
C ILE A 63 11.38 -4.57 -3.03
N GLU A 64 12.10 -3.52 -3.42
CA GLU A 64 11.79 -2.13 -3.04
C GLU A 64 10.42 -1.71 -3.59
N ASP A 65 10.16 -1.92 -4.88
CA ASP A 65 8.88 -1.60 -5.52
C ASP A 65 7.71 -2.31 -4.82
N LYS A 66 7.87 -3.60 -4.46
CA LYS A 66 6.86 -4.34 -3.69
C LYS A 66 6.65 -3.77 -2.29
N LYS A 67 7.72 -3.36 -1.62
CA LYS A 67 7.64 -2.77 -0.28
C LYS A 67 6.86 -1.45 -0.32
N ASP A 68 7.12 -0.63 -1.34
CA ASP A 68 6.47 0.67 -1.50
C ASP A 68 4.97 0.49 -1.78
N ILE A 69 4.60 -0.44 -2.65
CA ILE A 69 3.18 -0.75 -2.94
C ILE A 69 2.46 -1.27 -1.68
N LYS A 70 3.11 -2.13 -0.89
CA LYS A 70 2.53 -2.57 0.40
C LYS A 70 2.32 -1.41 1.35
N SER A 71 3.30 -0.50 1.46
CA SER A 71 3.18 0.66 2.33
C SER A 71 2.00 1.53 1.92
N PHE A 72 1.87 1.78 0.61
CA PHE A 72 0.77 2.56 0.06
C PHE A 72 -0.60 1.93 0.36
N LEU A 73 -0.76 0.63 0.11
CA LEU A 73 -1.98 -0.09 0.46
C LEU A 73 -2.29 -0.02 1.96
N VAL A 74 -1.28 -0.17 2.81
CA VAL A 74 -1.47 -0.07 4.27
C VAL A 74 -1.96 1.32 4.67
N ASP A 75 -1.46 2.37 4.03
CA ASP A 75 -1.91 3.73 4.33
C ASP A 75 -3.36 3.96 3.85
N GLU A 76 -3.75 3.44 2.68
CA GLU A 76 -5.15 3.42 2.23
C GLU A 76 -6.09 2.69 3.21
N PHE A 77 -5.66 1.54 3.76
CA PHE A 77 -6.42 0.85 4.81
C PHE A 77 -6.55 1.69 6.10
N LYS A 78 -5.51 2.43 6.50
CA LYS A 78 -5.58 3.34 7.66
C LYS A 78 -6.53 4.49 7.40
N GLU A 79 -6.53 5.05 6.20
CA GLU A 79 -7.47 6.09 5.81
C GLU A 79 -8.91 5.60 5.79
N LEU A 80 -9.16 4.36 5.33
CA LEU A 80 -10.46 3.73 5.44
C LEU A 80 -10.91 3.60 6.90
N ILE A 81 -10.03 3.14 7.79
CA ILE A 81 -10.32 3.07 9.24
C ILE A 81 -10.67 4.47 9.77
N ALA A 82 -9.91 5.50 9.39
CA ALA A 82 -10.16 6.88 9.82
C ALA A 82 -11.52 7.41 9.31
N THR A 83 -11.86 7.13 8.05
CA THR A 83 -13.16 7.50 7.46
C THR A 83 -14.31 6.85 8.23
N ILE A 84 -14.21 5.55 8.52
CA ILE A 84 -15.24 4.85 9.30
C ILE A 84 -15.25 5.31 10.76
N HIS A 85 -14.12 5.77 11.30
CA HIS A 85 -14.04 6.34 12.65
C HIS A 85 -14.92 7.59 12.80
N GLU A 86 -15.10 8.37 11.74
CA GLU A 86 -15.99 9.54 11.76
C GLU A 86 -17.45 9.14 12.04
N VAL A 87 -17.92 7.98 11.55
CA VAL A 87 -19.26 7.45 11.90
C VAL A 87 -19.39 7.28 13.41
N LYS A 88 -18.38 6.66 14.04
CA LYS A 88 -18.34 6.50 15.50
C LYS A 88 -18.29 7.85 16.22
N ALA A 89 -17.53 8.81 15.70
CA ALA A 89 -17.44 10.16 16.27
C ALA A 89 -18.79 10.89 16.23
N ILE A 90 -19.52 10.81 15.12
CA ILE A 90 -20.87 11.36 14.98
C ILE A 90 -21.82 10.76 16.03
N ILE A 91 -21.82 9.43 16.16
CA ILE A 91 -22.67 8.72 17.14
C ILE A 91 -22.31 9.13 18.57
N ALA A 92 -21.01 9.23 18.90
CA ALA A 92 -20.55 9.66 20.21
C ALA A 92 -20.97 11.10 20.53
N LYS A 93 -20.81 12.02 19.58
CA LYS A 93 -21.23 13.42 19.74
C LYS A 93 -22.73 13.54 19.94
N ALA A 94 -23.53 12.81 19.15
CA ALA A 94 -24.98 12.81 19.28
C ALA A 94 -25.44 12.24 20.63
N ARG A 95 -24.76 11.19 21.12
CA ARG A 95 -24.99 10.66 22.47
C ARG A 95 -24.70 11.71 23.55
N SER A 96 -23.53 12.37 23.49
CA SER A 96 -23.17 13.40 24.48
C SER A 96 -24.13 14.59 24.46
N ALA A 97 -24.67 14.94 23.30
CA ALA A 97 -25.68 15.98 23.14
C ALA A 97 -27.11 15.50 23.48
N ASN A 98 -27.32 14.19 23.65
CA ASN A 98 -28.61 13.53 23.81
C ASN A 98 -29.62 13.88 22.69
N ILE A 99 -29.12 14.18 21.50
CA ILE A 99 -29.89 14.58 20.32
C ILE A 99 -29.25 13.96 19.09
N PHE A 100 -30.07 13.32 18.26
CA PHE A 100 -29.69 12.73 16.99
C PHE A 100 -30.58 13.28 15.86
N THR A 101 -29.98 13.96 14.89
CA THR A 101 -30.69 14.75 13.89
C THR A 101 -30.70 14.08 12.51
N ALA A 102 -31.47 14.66 11.57
CA ALA A 102 -31.41 14.25 10.16
C ALA A 102 -30.03 14.51 9.55
N ASP A 103 -29.35 15.58 9.95
CA ASP A 103 -27.98 15.87 9.47
C ASP A 103 -27.01 14.77 9.90
N ASN A 104 -27.10 14.27 11.14
CA ASN A 104 -26.27 13.14 11.58
C ASN A 104 -26.49 11.89 10.72
N ARG A 105 -27.74 11.61 10.31
CA ARG A 105 -28.04 10.49 9.39
C ARG A 105 -27.39 10.69 8.02
N ASN A 106 -27.47 11.90 7.49
CA ASN A 106 -26.90 12.23 6.19
C ASN A 106 -25.38 12.16 6.22
N ASP A 107 -24.75 12.67 7.29
CA ASP A 107 -23.31 12.60 7.49
C ASP A 107 -22.84 11.14 7.57
N ILE A 108 -23.53 10.29 8.35
CA ILE A 108 -23.20 8.86 8.45
C ILE A 108 -23.30 8.17 7.08
N ARG A 109 -24.37 8.44 6.30
CA ARG A 109 -24.49 7.90 4.93
C ARG A 109 -23.38 8.38 4.02
N ALA A 110 -22.99 9.65 4.12
CA ALA A 110 -21.89 10.19 3.34
C ALA A 110 -20.56 9.49 3.68
N GLN A 111 -20.29 9.26 4.98
CA GLN A 111 -19.10 8.53 5.43
C GLN A 111 -19.08 7.08 4.94
N PHE A 112 -20.22 6.39 4.93
CA PHE A 112 -20.29 5.04 4.37
C PHE A 112 -20.09 5.03 2.85
N HIS A 113 -20.67 5.99 2.13
CA HIS A 113 -20.43 6.12 0.70
C HIS A 113 -18.96 6.39 0.38
N GLU A 114 -18.30 7.28 1.12
CA GLU A 114 -16.86 7.53 0.98
C GLU A 114 -16.03 6.26 1.28
N SER A 115 -16.43 5.50 2.30
CA SER A 115 -15.80 4.22 2.65
C SER A 115 -15.92 3.18 1.54
N GLU A 116 -17.08 3.10 0.86
CA GLU A 116 -17.28 2.23 -0.31
C GLU A 116 -16.36 2.62 -1.47
N LEU A 117 -16.23 3.92 -1.74
CA LEU A 117 -15.32 4.42 -2.79
C LEU A 117 -13.86 4.06 -2.46
N LYS A 118 -13.43 4.20 -1.20
CA LYS A 118 -12.10 3.76 -0.74
C LYS A 118 -11.92 2.25 -0.87
N VAL A 119 -12.91 1.44 -0.51
CA VAL A 119 -12.87 -0.02 -0.70
C VAL A 119 -12.69 -0.38 -2.18
N ASN A 120 -13.37 0.31 -3.09
CA ASN A 120 -13.20 0.10 -4.52
C ASN A 120 -11.78 0.46 -4.99
N SER A 121 -11.23 1.59 -4.52
CA SER A 121 -9.85 1.99 -4.79
C SER A 121 -8.84 0.93 -4.33
N ILE A 122 -8.93 0.49 -3.06
CA ILE A 122 -8.06 -0.54 -2.48
C ILE A 122 -8.16 -1.84 -3.27
N THR A 123 -9.38 -2.22 -3.65
CA THR A 123 -9.64 -3.44 -4.42
C THR A 123 -8.96 -3.41 -5.79
N GLU A 124 -9.04 -2.29 -6.51
CA GLU A 124 -8.36 -2.16 -7.81
C GLU A 124 -6.84 -2.20 -7.65
N GLN A 125 -6.29 -1.57 -6.62
CA GLN A 125 -4.86 -1.63 -6.32
C GLN A 125 -4.40 -3.07 -5.98
N LEU A 126 -5.19 -3.82 -5.21
CA LEU A 126 -4.92 -5.23 -4.91
C LEU A 126 -4.92 -6.10 -6.17
N LYS A 127 -5.85 -5.87 -7.09
CA LYS A 127 -5.90 -6.61 -8.38
C LYS A 127 -4.67 -6.34 -9.23
N ILE A 128 -4.16 -5.11 -9.21
CA ILE A 128 -2.96 -4.73 -9.98
C ILE A 128 -1.69 -5.32 -9.34
N ALA A 129 -1.54 -5.18 -8.03
CA ALA A 129 -0.29 -5.51 -7.34
C ALA A 129 -0.18 -6.96 -6.86
N PHE A 130 -1.30 -7.59 -6.51
CA PHE A 130 -1.37 -8.87 -5.81
C PHE A 130 -2.51 -9.75 -6.35
N VAL A 131 -2.51 -10.00 -7.67
CA VAL A 131 -3.55 -10.74 -8.40
C VAL A 131 -4.00 -12.03 -7.69
N ALA A 132 -3.07 -12.81 -7.17
CA ALA A 132 -3.37 -14.09 -6.53
C ALA A 132 -4.07 -13.94 -5.16
N GLN A 133 -3.72 -12.91 -4.39
CA GLN A 133 -4.25 -12.65 -3.05
C GLN A 133 -5.50 -11.76 -3.07
N SER A 134 -5.71 -11.02 -4.17
CA SER A 134 -6.78 -10.03 -4.32
C SER A 134 -8.19 -10.59 -4.05
N PRO A 135 -8.63 -11.72 -4.63
CA PRO A 135 -10.02 -12.15 -4.50
C PRO A 135 -10.44 -12.44 -3.05
N LYS A 136 -9.53 -13.08 -2.28
CA LYS A 136 -9.78 -13.38 -0.87
C LYS A 136 -9.80 -12.10 -0.02
N THR A 137 -8.83 -11.21 -0.26
CA THR A 137 -8.70 -9.95 0.49
C THR A 137 -9.89 -9.02 0.23
N GLU A 138 -10.30 -8.90 -1.04
CA GLU A 138 -11.48 -8.14 -1.48
C GLU A 138 -12.75 -8.64 -0.81
N ALA A 139 -12.98 -9.96 -0.81
CA ALA A 139 -14.17 -10.55 -0.21
C ALA A 139 -14.27 -10.23 1.28
N VAL A 140 -13.18 -10.39 2.03
CA VAL A 140 -13.14 -10.08 3.47
C VAL A 140 -13.32 -8.59 3.72
N LEU A 141 -12.68 -7.72 2.92
CA LEU A 141 -12.80 -6.27 3.04
C LEU A 141 -14.25 -5.80 2.86
N LYS A 142 -14.90 -6.25 1.78
CA LYS A 142 -16.30 -5.93 1.49
C LYS A 142 -17.24 -6.46 2.56
N GLU A 143 -17.00 -7.69 3.05
CA GLU A 143 -17.81 -8.28 4.12
C GLU A 143 -17.71 -7.49 5.43
N LEU A 144 -16.50 -7.05 5.82
CA LEU A 144 -16.29 -6.26 7.03
C LEU A 144 -17.01 -4.90 6.97
N LEU A 145 -16.90 -4.20 5.84
CA LEU A 145 -17.59 -2.92 5.65
C LEU A 145 -19.10 -3.13 5.64
N TRP A 146 -19.60 -4.09 4.85
CA TRP A 146 -21.03 -4.38 4.74
C TRP A 146 -21.66 -4.73 6.09
N LYS A 147 -21.00 -5.54 6.94
CA LYS A 147 -21.53 -5.89 8.26
C LYS A 147 -21.71 -4.67 9.15
N TYR A 148 -20.72 -3.78 9.17
CA TYR A 148 -20.78 -2.58 10.01
C TYR A 148 -21.77 -1.55 9.45
N ASP A 149 -21.73 -1.29 8.14
CA ASP A 149 -22.70 -0.44 7.45
C ASP A 149 -24.12 -0.94 7.71
N HIS A 150 -24.43 -2.19 7.39
CA HIS A 150 -25.75 -2.76 7.58
C HIS A 150 -26.25 -2.68 9.03
N TYR A 151 -25.37 -2.86 10.02
CA TYR A 151 -25.73 -2.69 11.42
C TYR A 151 -26.16 -1.24 11.74
N ILE A 152 -25.43 -0.25 11.23
CA ILE A 152 -25.70 1.17 11.50
C ILE A 152 -26.87 1.69 10.64
N THR A 153 -26.88 1.37 9.36
CA THR A 153 -27.81 1.94 8.38
C THR A 153 -29.09 1.13 8.19
N GLY A 154 -29.05 -0.17 8.49
CA GLY A 154 -30.22 -1.06 8.47
C GLY A 154 -31.03 -1.05 9.78
N GLY A 155 -30.52 -0.40 10.83
CA GLY A 155 -31.13 -0.37 12.16
C GLY A 155 -31.99 0.86 12.47
N GLU A 156 -32.39 0.96 13.74
CA GLU A 156 -33.25 2.03 14.25
C GLU A 156 -32.67 3.43 14.05
N LEU A 157 -31.34 3.56 14.02
CA LEU A 157 -30.64 4.84 13.87
C LEU A 157 -31.01 5.62 12.60
N MET A 158 -31.37 4.91 11.51
CA MET A 158 -31.81 5.55 10.27
C MET A 158 -33.30 5.90 10.23
N ASN A 159 -34.07 5.50 11.24
CA ASN A 159 -35.49 5.86 11.33
C ASN A 159 -35.64 7.35 11.71
N SER A 160 -36.56 8.04 11.03
CA SER A 160 -36.95 9.41 11.35
C SER A 160 -37.42 9.60 12.80
N SER A 161 -37.98 8.56 13.44
CA SER A 161 -38.41 8.61 14.85
C SER A 161 -37.26 8.45 15.86
N PHE A 162 -36.07 8.07 15.41
CA PHE A 162 -34.89 7.97 16.26
C PHE A 162 -34.31 9.36 16.53
N THR A 163 -34.37 9.79 17.78
CA THR A 163 -34.09 11.18 18.20
C THR A 163 -32.94 11.29 19.20
N ALA A 164 -32.51 10.19 19.81
CA ALA A 164 -31.40 10.17 20.77
C ALA A 164 -30.70 8.82 20.78
N VAL A 165 -29.39 8.83 21.04
CA VAL A 165 -28.57 7.62 21.13
C VAL A 165 -28.54 7.14 22.57
N ASP A 166 -29.16 6.00 22.85
CA ASP A 166 -29.11 5.39 24.18
C ASP A 166 -27.78 4.66 24.47
N GLU A 167 -27.55 4.32 25.74
CA GLU A 167 -26.35 3.59 26.19
C GLU A 167 -26.20 2.23 25.53
N ARG A 168 -27.31 1.50 25.37
CA ARG A 168 -27.29 0.14 24.84
C ARG A 168 -26.82 0.16 23.39
N PHE A 169 -27.45 0.99 22.56
CA PHE A 169 -27.08 1.19 21.17
C PHE A 169 -25.63 1.65 21.05
N PHE A 170 -25.21 2.65 21.83
CA PHE A 170 -23.83 3.15 21.78
C PHE A 170 -22.80 2.06 22.10
N ARG A 171 -23.07 1.23 23.12
CA ARG A 171 -22.19 0.12 23.48
C ARG A 171 -22.14 -0.92 22.36
N GLU A 172 -23.28 -1.32 21.81
CA GLU A 172 -23.36 -2.30 20.73
C GLU A 172 -22.68 -1.78 19.44
N SER A 173 -22.90 -0.52 19.07
CA SER A 173 -22.22 0.15 17.95
C SER A 173 -20.70 0.16 18.10
N ASN A 174 -20.19 0.41 19.31
CA ASN A 174 -18.76 0.33 19.59
C ASN A 174 -18.19 -1.09 19.46
N ILE A 175 -18.97 -2.12 19.83
CA ILE A 175 -18.57 -3.51 19.67
C ILE A 175 -18.44 -3.84 18.18
N GLU A 176 -19.44 -3.49 17.36
CA GLU A 176 -19.41 -3.76 15.92
C GLU A 176 -18.30 -2.96 15.22
N TYR A 177 -18.11 -1.69 15.57
CA TYR A 177 -16.98 -0.90 15.10
C TYR A 177 -15.64 -1.57 15.45
N SER A 178 -15.47 -2.05 16.68
CA SER A 178 -14.21 -2.68 17.12
C SER A 178 -13.93 -3.99 16.38
N LYS A 179 -14.97 -4.77 16.05
CA LYS A 179 -14.85 -5.98 15.22
C LYS A 179 -14.39 -5.62 13.81
N MET A 180 -15.00 -4.61 13.20
CA MET A 180 -14.65 -4.12 11.88
C MET A 180 -13.20 -3.60 11.85
N GLU A 181 -12.83 -2.73 12.79
CA GLU A 181 -11.48 -2.17 12.93
C GLU A 181 -10.43 -3.26 13.10
N THR A 182 -10.71 -4.25 13.96
CA THR A 182 -9.83 -5.41 14.16
C THR A 182 -9.69 -6.23 12.87
N GLY A 183 -10.77 -6.40 12.11
CA GLY A 183 -10.76 -7.05 10.80
C GLY A 183 -9.85 -6.32 9.81
N LEU A 184 -10.00 -5.00 9.69
CA LEU A 184 -9.16 -4.18 8.81
C LEU A 184 -7.68 -4.22 9.22
N LYS A 185 -7.38 -4.17 10.53
CA LYS A 185 -6.01 -4.33 11.04
C LYS A 185 -5.42 -5.70 10.73
N LYS A 186 -6.23 -6.77 10.76
CA LYS A 186 -5.79 -8.10 10.30
C LYS A 186 -5.46 -8.10 8.81
N LEU A 187 -6.26 -7.45 7.97
CA LEU A 187 -5.97 -7.31 6.54
C LEU A 187 -4.66 -6.54 6.30
N ILE A 188 -4.39 -5.47 7.05
CA ILE A 188 -3.10 -4.77 7.02
C ILE A 188 -1.94 -5.75 7.29
N HIS A 189 -2.07 -6.61 8.31
CA HIS A 189 -1.06 -7.63 8.59
C HIS A 189 -0.92 -8.69 7.49
N GLU A 190 -2.00 -9.02 6.79
CA GLU A 190 -1.95 -9.91 5.63
C GLU A 190 -1.22 -9.26 4.45
N VAL A 191 -1.49 -7.98 4.16
CA VAL A 191 -0.81 -7.21 3.10
C VAL A 191 0.70 -7.16 3.31
N TYR A 192 1.15 -7.00 4.56
CA TYR A 192 2.59 -7.06 4.86
C TYR A 192 3.24 -8.40 4.47
N LYS A 193 2.48 -9.50 4.51
CA LYS A 193 2.94 -10.87 4.23
C LYS A 193 2.85 -11.28 2.75
N PHE A 194 2.22 -10.48 1.88
CA PHE A 194 2.14 -10.78 0.44
C PHE A 194 3.52 -10.79 -0.25
#